data_AF-A0A929G6U1-F1
#
_entry.id   AF-A0A929G6U1-F1
#
_cell.length_a   1.000
_cell.length_b   1.000
_cell.length_c   1.000
_cell.angle_alpha   90.00
_cell.angle_beta   90.00
_cell.angle_gamma   90.00
#
_symmetry.space_group_name_H-M   'P 1'
#
loop_
_entity.id
_entity.type
_entity.pdbx_description
1 polymer ?
#
loop_
_entity_poly.entity_id
_entity_poly.type
_entity_poly.pdbx_seq_one_letter_code
_entity_poly.pdbx_strand_id
1 'polypeptide(L)' 'ETLEIAQRWLDTYRPGVTVEEHADPFYGYYTIHTLKDGQIEGMLSVHGTTGQVWYHTWHGPFIQMIEEEGGDH' A
#
# COMPACT_ATOMS: atom_id res chain seq x y z
N GLU A 1 12.23 -7.85 3.36
CA GLU A 1 12.31 -7.88 1.89
C GLU A 1 11.22 -7.08 1.18
N THR A 2 9.95 -7.51 1.17
CA THR A 2 8.86 -6.79 0.46
C THR A 2 8.73 -5.31 0.86
N LEU A 3 8.66 -5.02 2.16
CA LEU A 3 8.57 -3.65 2.69
C LEU A 3 9.80 -2.80 2.30
N GLU A 4 10.99 -3.40 2.23
CA GLU A 4 12.22 -2.70 1.85
C GLU A 4 12.27 -2.40 0.34
N ILE A 5 11.67 -3.25 -0.49
CA ILE A 5 11.50 -2.99 -1.92
C ILE A 5 10.53 -1.83 -2.12
N ALA A 6 9.39 -1.87 -1.42
CA ALA A 6 8.39 -0.82 -1.44
C ALA A 6 8.95 0.53 -0.96
N GLN A 7 9.66 0.54 0.17
CA GLN A 7 10.26 1.76 0.71
C GLN A 7 11.30 2.34 -0.25
N ARG A 8 12.19 1.53 -0.83
CA ARG A 8 13.17 2.01 -1.83
C ARG A 8 12.51 2.63 -3.07
N TRP A 9 11.39 2.07 -3.51
CA TRP A 9 10.62 2.65 -4.60
C TRP A 9 10.04 4.01 -4.20
N LEU A 10 9.47 4.13 -3.00
CA LEU A 10 8.96 5.41 -2.48
C LEU A 10 10.08 6.45 -2.33
N ASP A 11 11.24 6.08 -1.80
CA ASP A 11 12.39 6.99 -1.67
C ASP A 11 12.82 7.59 -3.02
N THR A 12 12.65 6.82 -4.10
CA THR A 12 13.01 7.24 -5.47
C THR A 12 11.95 8.14 -6.12
N TYR A 13 10.66 7.79 -5.96
CA TYR A 13 9.57 8.43 -6.73
C TYR A 13 8.63 9.31 -5.91
N ARG A 14 8.63 9.16 -4.58
CA ARG A 14 7.73 9.79 -3.60
C ARG A 14 8.48 10.10 -2.29
N PRO A 15 9.51 10.98 -2.33
CA PRO A 15 10.27 11.31 -1.14
C PRO A 15 9.37 11.89 -0.05
N GLY A 16 9.57 11.43 1.19
CA GLY A 16 8.74 11.80 2.35
C GLY A 16 7.50 10.92 2.57
N VAL A 17 7.30 9.89 1.74
CA VAL A 17 6.28 8.87 1.93
C VAL A 17 6.94 7.59 2.46
N THR A 18 6.34 6.96 3.46
CA THR A 18 6.82 5.70 4.04
C THR A 18 5.82 4.57 3.82
N VAL A 19 6.29 3.33 3.86
CA VAL A 19 5.38 2.18 3.95
C VAL A 19 4.81 2.03 5.36
N GLU A 20 3.61 1.48 5.46
CA GLU A 20 3.09 0.93 6.71
C GLU A 20 3.93 -0.28 7.16
N GLU A 21 3.89 -0.61 8.45
CA GLU A 21 4.65 -1.74 9.02
C GLU A 21 4.11 -3.10 8.57
N HIS A 22 2.89 -3.14 8.05
CA HIS A 22 2.20 -4.35 7.63
C HIS A 22 2.03 -4.39 6.10
N ALA A 23 2.17 -5.60 5.57
CA ALA A 23 1.96 -5.91 4.16
C ALA A 23 0.95 -7.05 4.06
N ASP A 24 -0.19 -6.79 3.42
CA ASP A 24 -1.28 -7.74 3.28
C ASP A 24 -1.04 -8.65 2.06
N PRO A 25 -0.88 -9.97 2.27
CA PRO A 25 -0.71 -10.90 1.17
C PRO A 25 -2.00 -11.02 0.34
N PHE A 26 -1.87 -10.87 -0.98
CA PHE A 26 -2.96 -10.99 -1.94
C PHE A 26 -2.47 -11.74 -3.18
N TYR A 27 -2.76 -13.04 -3.26
CA TYR A 27 -2.48 -13.91 -4.43
C TYR A 27 -1.10 -13.72 -5.08
N GLY A 28 -0.02 -13.79 -4.28
CA GLY A 28 1.36 -13.66 -4.77
C GLY A 28 1.90 -12.23 -4.81
N TYR A 29 1.06 -11.28 -4.42
CA TYR A 29 1.41 -9.88 -4.21
C TYR A 29 1.29 -9.55 -2.73
N TYR A 30 1.93 -8.48 -2.33
CA TYR A 30 1.78 -7.87 -1.01
C TYR A 30 1.28 -6.45 -1.20
N THR A 31 0.10 -6.15 -0.69
CA THR A 31 -0.47 -4.80 -0.68
C THR A 31 0.00 -4.08 0.57
N ILE A 32 0.46 -2.84 0.41
CA ILE A 32 1.09 -2.05 1.46
C ILE A 32 0.51 -0.64 1.39
N HIS A 33 0.00 -0.13 2.51
CA HIS A 33 -0.40 1.27 2.61
C HIS A 33 0.83 2.18 2.62
N THR A 34 0.69 3.33 1.99
CA THR A 34 1.72 4.36 1.96
C THR A 34 1.29 5.53 2.82
N LEU A 35 2.15 5.90 3.76
CA LEU A 35 1.91 6.92 4.76
C LEU A 35 2.67 8.19 4.41
N LYS A 36 2.01 9.33 4.55
CA LYS A 36 2.64 10.65 4.52
C LYS A 36 2.21 11.42 5.75
N ASP A 37 3.18 11.90 6.51
CA ASP A 37 2.94 12.54 7.81
C ASP A 37 2.09 11.67 8.76
N GLY A 38 2.27 10.34 8.68
CA GLY A 38 1.54 9.35 9.48
C GLY A 38 0.07 9.13 9.06
N GLN A 39 -0.36 9.69 7.93
CA GLN A 39 -1.69 9.46 7.35
C GLN A 39 -1.59 8.63 6.08
N ILE A 40 -2.56 7.73 5.85
CA ILE A 40 -2.62 6.94 4.62
C ILE A 40 -2.87 7.89 3.45
N GLU A 41 -1.88 8.03 2.56
CA GLU A 41 -1.97 8.82 1.32
C GLU A 41 -2.27 7.91 0.12
N GLY A 42 -2.09 6.59 0.25
CA GLY A 42 -2.34 5.65 -0.83
C GLY A 42 -1.92 4.21 -0.52
N MET A 43 -1.72 3.43 -1.58
CA MET A 43 -1.28 2.04 -1.48
C MET A 43 -0.44 1.64 -2.69
N LEU A 44 0.41 0.64 -2.50
CA LEU A 44 1.14 -0.03 -3.55
C LEU A 44 1.10 -1.53 -3.34
N SER A 45 1.33 -2.31 -4.40
CA SER A 45 1.54 -3.74 -4.32
C SER A 45 2.93 -4.11 -4.79
N VAL A 46 3.54 -5.10 -4.14
CA VAL A 46 4.83 -5.68 -4.53
C VAL A 46 4.65 -7.14 -4.87
N HIS A 47 5.18 -7.59 -6.02
CA HIS A 47 5.21 -9.01 -6.36
C HIS A 47 6.15 -9.78 -5.42
N GLY A 48 5.66 -10.81 -4.74
CA GLY A 48 6.44 -11.56 -3.75
C GLY A 48 7.67 -12.27 -4.32
N THR A 49 7.66 -12.62 -5.61
CA THR A 49 8.79 -13.34 -6.26
C THR A 49 9.69 -12.46 -7.11
N THR A 50 9.16 -11.39 -7.72
CA THR A 50 9.90 -10.59 -8.71
C THR A 50 10.28 -9.21 -8.20
N GLY A 51 9.68 -8.77 -7.08
CA GLY A 51 9.90 -7.44 -6.53
C GLY A 51 9.33 -6.30 -7.39
N GLN A 52 8.52 -6.60 -8.41
CA GLN A 52 7.83 -5.55 -9.18
C GLN A 52 6.88 -4.77 -8.30
N VAL A 53 6.90 -3.45 -8.43
CA VAL A 53 6.08 -2.52 -7.64
C VAL A 53 4.99 -1.93 -8.54
N TRP A 54 3.74 -2.03 -8.09
CA TRP A 54 2.59 -1.34 -8.69
C TRP A 54 2.06 -0.32 -7.69
N TYR A 55 2.27 0.96 -8.00
CA TYR A 55 1.71 2.05 -7.21
C TYR A 55 0.28 2.35 -7.68
N HIS A 56 -0.67 2.39 -6.75
CA HIS A 56 -2.06 2.71 -7.07
C HIS A 56 -2.25 4.22 -6.98
N THR A 57 -2.36 4.89 -8.12
CA THR A 57 -2.78 6.29 -8.17
C THR A 57 -4.29 6.37 -7.98
N TRP A 58 -4.75 6.79 -6.81
CA TRP A 58 -6.16 7.16 -6.63
C TRP A 58 -6.45 8.44 -7.44
N HIS A 59 -7.44 8.38 -8.33
CA HIS A 59 -7.88 9.52 -9.16
C HIS A 59 -9.11 10.24 -8.56
N GLY A 60 -9.18 10.35 -7.23
CA GLY A 60 -10.29 11.03 -6.54
C GLY A 60 -10.02 11.21 -5.06
N PRO A 61 -10.80 12.06 -4.35
CA PRO A 61 -10.68 12.20 -2.90
C PRO A 61 -10.84 10.84 -2.24
N PHE A 62 -9.96 10.50 -1.30
CA PHE A 62 -10.10 9.30 -0.47
C PHE A 62 -11.37 9.45 0.39
N ILE A 63 -12.45 8.74 0.05
CA ILE A 63 -13.77 8.96 0.68
C ILE A 63 -13.99 8.14 1.96
N GLN A 64 -13.20 7.07 2.22
CA GLN A 64 -13.17 6.19 3.42
C GLN A 64 -13.19 4.71 2.99
N MET A 65 -12.49 3.83 3.73
CA MET A 65 -12.72 2.37 3.65
C MET A 65 -13.94 2.03 4.51
N ILE A 66 -15.02 1.56 3.88
CA ILE A 66 -16.16 0.95 4.58
C ILE A 66 -15.79 -0.53 4.74
N GLU A 67 -15.40 -0.91 5.95
CA GLU A 67 -15.34 -2.32 6.33
C GLU A 67 -16.79 -2.80 6.46
N GLU A 68 -17.28 -3.64 5.55
CA GLU A 68 -18.58 -4.28 5.72
C GLU A 68 -18.47 -5.29 6.87
N GLU A 69 -18.72 -4.82 8.09
CA GLU A 69 -19.11 -5.71 9.18
C GLU A 69 -20.41 -6.39 8.77
N GLY A 70 -20.30 -7.69 8.47
CA GLY A 70 -21.42 -8.53 8.07
C GLY A 70 -22.57 -8.44 9.08
N GLY A 71 -23.64 -7.77 8.67
CA GLY A 71 -24.93 -7.78 9.37
C GLY A 71 -25.63 -9.12 9.15
N ASP A 72 -25.76 -9.84 10.27
CA ASP A 72 -26.78 -10.83 10.64
C ASP A 72 -27.90 -11.08 9.61
N HIS A 73 -28.01 -12.35 9.17
CA HIS A 73 -29.22 -12.93 8.55
C HIS A 73 -29.63 -14.18 9.34
#